data_AF-A0A7C6IRD1-F1
#
_entry.id   AF-A0A7C6IRD1-F1
#
_cell.length_a   1.000
_cell.length_b   1.000
_cell.length_c   1.000
_cell.angle_alpha   90.00
_cell.angle_beta   90.00
_cell.angle_gamma   90.00
#
_symmetry.space_group_name_H-M   'P 1'
#
loop_
_entity.id
_entity.type
_entity.pdbx_description
1 polymer ?
#
loop_
_entity_poly.entity_id
_entity_poly.type
_entity_poly.pdbx_seq_one_letter_code
_entity_poly.pdbx_strand_id
1 'polypeptide(L)' 'MGGIIGGLIIAWILSWLGIDSIIIRGINELFGMEISKAGYYVIFAIIGLITRLLTRRR' A
#
# COMPACT_ATOMS: atom_id res chain seq x y z
N MET A 1 5.80 -13.64 -6.14
CA MET A 1 4.80 -13.36 -5.10
C MET A 1 5.37 -12.74 -3.81
N GLY A 2 6.61 -13.05 -3.39
CA GLY A 2 7.14 -12.52 -2.10
C GLY A 2 7.11 -10.99 -1.92
N GLY A 3 7.24 -10.20 -2.99
CA GLY A 3 7.13 -8.73 -2.91
C GLY A 3 5.71 -8.23 -2.65
N ILE A 4 4.72 -8.80 -3.35
CA ILE A 4 3.29 -8.51 -3.14
C ILE A 4 2.88 -8.88 -1.70
N ILE A 5 3.23 -10.09 -1.28
CA ILE A 5 2.91 -10.59 0.07
C ILE A 5 3.59 -9.70 1.12
N GLY A 6 4.86 -9.34 0.91
CA GLY A 6 5.56 -8.41 1.79
C GLY A 6 4.87 -7.05 1.89
N GLY A 7 4.43 -6.48 0.76
CA GLY A 7 3.66 -5.24 0.73
C GLY A 7 2.34 -5.33 1.51
N LEU A 8 1.60 -6.43 1.36
CA LEU A 8 0.36 -6.67 2.09
C LEU A 8 0.58 -6.85 3.60
N ILE A 9 1.64 -7.55 4.00
CA ILE A 9 1.99 -7.71 5.43
C ILE A 9 2.33 -6.35 6.03
N ILE A 10 3.11 -5.52 5.33
CA ILE A 10 3.44 -4.16 5.76
C ILE A 10 2.16 -3.33 5.90
N ALA A 11 1.29 -3.32 4.89
CA ALA A 11 0.01 -2.62 4.92
C ALA A 11 -0.86 -3.06 6.10
N TRP A 12 -0.89 -4.36 6.40
CA TRP A 12 -1.66 -4.89 7.51
C TRP A 12 -1.13 -4.41 8.87
N ILE A 13 0.19 -4.46 9.08
CA ILE A 13 0.82 -3.95 10.29
C ILE A 13 0.56 -2.44 10.44
N LEU A 14 0.69 -1.66 9.37
CA LEU A 14 0.44 -0.22 9.39
C LEU A 14 -1.04 0.09 9.67
N SER A 15 -1.97 -0.77 9.23
CA SER A 15 -3.40 -0.60 9.53
C SER A 15 -3.72 -0.76 11.01
N TRP A 16 -2.93 -1.54 11.77
CA TRP A 16 -3.08 -1.59 13.23
C TRP A 16 -2.76 -0.26 13.91
N LEU A 17 -1.90 0.56 13.28
CA LEU A 17 -1.58 1.92 13.74
C LEU A 17 -2.57 2.97 13.20
N GLY A 18 -3.62 2.56 12.48
CA GLY A 18 -4.60 3.46 11.87
C GLY A 18 -4.09 4.22 10.64
N ILE A 19 -2.92 3.88 10.11
CA ILE A 19 -2.29 4.57 8.97
C ILE A 19 -3.13 4.42 7.69
N ASP A 20 -3.92 3.36 7.57
CA ASP A 20 -4.87 3.20 6.46
C ASP A 20 -5.83 4.39 6.36
N SER A 21 -6.35 4.88 7.49
CA SER A 21 -7.24 6.05 7.50
C SER A 21 -6.55 7.34 7.06
N ILE A 22 -5.28 7.52 7.42
CA ILE A 22 -4.47 8.69 7.06
C ILE A 22 -4.18 8.67 5.56
N ILE A 23 -3.76 7.53 5.02
CA ILE A 23 -3.45 7.42 3.59
C ILE A 23 -4.72 7.53 2.74
N ILE A 24 -5.82 6.91 3.15
CA ILE A 24 -7.11 7.00 2.44
C ILE A 24 -7.58 8.47 2.39
N ARG A 25 -7.57 9.17 3.53
CA ARG A 25 -7.95 10.59 3.59
C ARG A 25 -7.00 11.47 2.81
N GLY A 26 -5.69 11.25 2.94
CA GLY A 26 -4.68 12.00 2.19
C GLY A 26 -4.85 11.85 0.68
N ILE A 27 -5.15 10.64 0.18
CA ILE A 27 -5.46 10.43 -1.23
C ILE A 27 -6.72 11.19 -1.65
N ASN A 28 -7.76 11.19 -0.81
CA ASN A 28 -8.97 11.96 -1.08
C ASN A 28 -8.71 13.47 -1.09
N GLU A 29 -7.94 14.00 -0.15
CA GLU A 29 -7.62 15.44 -0.07
C GLU A 29 -6.74 15.90 -1.25
N LEU A 30 -5.78 15.07 -1.67
CA LEU A 30 -4.85 15.43 -2.74
C LEU A 30 -5.45 15.26 -4.14
N PHE A 31 -6.34 14.28 -4.33
CA PHE A 31 -6.83 13.90 -5.66
C PHE A 31 -8.37 13.94 -5.79
N GLY A 32 -9.12 14.21 -4.73
CA GLY A 32 -10.58 14.15 -4.72
C GLY A 32 -11.13 12.73 -4.90
N MET A 33 -10.32 11.70 -4.64
CA MET A 33 -10.68 10.30 -4.85
C MET A 33 -10.93 9.58 -3.53
N GLU A 34 -12.17 9.15 -3.31
CA GLU A 34 -12.47 8.22 -2.23
C GLU A 34 -12.04 6.80 -2.60
N ILE A 35 -11.06 6.28 -1.86
CA ILE A 35 -10.65 4.88 -1.96
C ILE A 35 -11.08 4.11 -0.71
N SER A 36 -11.41 2.84 -0.89
CA SER A 36 -11.70 1.94 0.23
C SER A 36 -10.41 1.37 0.83
N LYS A 37 -10.54 0.66 1.97
CA LYS A 37 -9.42 -0.11 2.54
C LYS A 37 -8.82 -1.10 1.54
N ALA A 38 -9.63 -1.66 0.63
CA ALA A 38 -9.10 -2.53 -0.42
C ALA A 38 -8.12 -1.78 -1.34
N GLY A 39 -8.44 -0.53 -1.72
CA GLY A 39 -7.54 0.34 -2.48
C GLY A 39 -6.21 0.57 -1.76
N TYR A 40 -6.25 0.83 -0.45
CA TYR A 40 -5.06 0.93 0.39
C TYR A 40 -4.17 -0.33 0.31
N TYR A 41 -4.74 -1.53 0.48
CA TYR A 41 -3.97 -2.77 0.38
C TYR A 41 -3.42 -3.02 -1.03
N VAL A 42 -4.17 -2.66 -2.08
CA VAL A 42 -3.73 -2.77 -3.47
C VAL A 42 -2.53 -1.86 -3.75
N ILE A 43 -2.55 -0.62 -3.25
CA ILE A 43 -1.42 0.32 -3.38
C ILE A 43 -0.14 -0.30 -2.79
N PHE A 44 -0.22 -0.85 -1.58
CA PHE A 44 0.94 -1.48 -0.94
C PHE A 44 1.38 -2.79 -1.62
N ALA A 45 0.43 -3.57 -2.15
CA ALA A 45 0.75 -4.74 -2.98
C ALA A 45 1.55 -4.35 -4.23
N ILE A 46 1.16 -3.26 -4.90
CA ILE A 46 1.86 -2.71 -6.07
C ILE A 46 3.23 -2.17 -5.68
N ILE A 47 3.34 -1.42 -4.58
CA ILE A 47 4.64 -0.93 -4.07
C ILE A 47 5.57 -2.13 -3.80
N GLY A 48 5.09 -3.14 -3.08
CA GLY A 48 5.88 -4.34 -2.78
C GLY A 48 6.29 -5.13 -4.03
N LEU A 49 5.43 -5.17 -5.06
CA LEU A 49 5.79 -5.71 -6.37
C LEU A 49 6.93 -4.91 -7.01
N ILE A 50 6.79 -3.58 -7.09
CA ILE A 50 7.76 -2.68 -7.71
C ILE A 50 9.11 -2.76 -6.99
N THR A 51 9.13 -2.70 -5.65
CA THR A 51 10.35 -2.84 -4.86
C THR A 51 11.07 -4.14 -5.20
N ARG A 52 10.35 -5.26 -5.29
CA ARG A 52 10.98 -6.54 -5.65
C ARG A 52 11.49 -6.56 -7.10
N LEU A 53 10.79 -5.92 -8.03
CA LEU A 53 11.26 -5.80 -9.42
C LEU A 53 12.54 -4.97 -9.52
N LEU A 54 12.62 -3.87 -8.75
CA LEU A 54 13.80 -3.01 -8.70
C LEU A 54 14.99 -3.70 -8.02
N THR A 55 14.78 -4.37 -6.89
CA THR A 55 15.85 -5.11 -6.19
C THR A 55 16.36 -6.29 -7.02
N ARG A 56 15.53 -6.91 -7.87
CA ARG A 56 15.95 -8.02 -8.74
C ARG A 56 16.96 -7.62 -9.84
N ARG A 57 17.14 -6.32 -10.09
CA ARG A 57 18.10 -5.80 -11.09
C ARG A 57 19.47 -5.42 -10.51
N ARG A 58 19.68 -5.54 -9.19
CA ARG A 58 21.00 -5.48 -8.55
C ARG A 58 21.42 -6.87 -8.11
#